data_AF-A0A6G2DA49-F1
#
_entry.id   AF-A0A6G2DA49-F1
#
_cell.length_a   1.000
_cell.length_b   1.000
_cell.length_c   1.000
_cell.angle_alpha   90.00
_cell.angle_beta   90.00
_cell.angle_gamma   90.00
#
_symmetry.space_group_name_H-M   'P 1'
#
loop_
_entity.id
_entity.type
_entity.pdbx_description
1 polymer ?
#
loop_
_entity_poly.entity_id
_entity_poly.type
_entity_poly.pdbx_seq_one_letter_code
_entity_poly.pdbx_strand_id
1 'polypeptide(L)'
;HGVVSEFTAQKMAEQARSKTQSDFGISLTGVAGPDSLEGHPVGTVFIGLAQDQGTEVIKVNIGGRSRADVRHIAVMHAFNLVRKALLSD
;
A
#
# COMPACT_ATOMS: atom_id res chain seq x y z
N HIS A 1 14.92 -6.67 1.14
CA HIS A 1 13.62 -6.07 0.81
C HIS A 1 13.02 -5.43 2.05
N GLY A 2 13.45 -4.23 2.48
CA GLY A 2 13.03 -3.62 3.77
C GLY A 2 11.50 -3.48 3.95
N VAL A 3 11.05 -3.04 5.13
CA VAL A 3 9.61 -2.93 5.39
C VAL A 3 8.94 -1.96 4.42
N VAL A 4 9.65 -0.93 3.97
CA VAL A 4 9.19 0.01 2.94
C VAL A 4 9.61 -0.49 1.56
N SER A 5 8.96 -1.53 1.04
CA SER A 5 9.26 -2.06 -0.29
C SER A 5 8.06 -2.68 -0.98
N GLU A 6 8.18 -2.80 -2.31
CA GLU A 6 7.21 -3.48 -3.16
C GLU A 6 6.99 -4.93 -2.71
N PHE A 7 8.08 -5.67 -2.47
CA PHE A 7 8.04 -7.05 -1.98
C PHE A 7 7.24 -7.19 -0.67
N THR A 8 7.48 -6.29 0.30
CA THR A 8 6.76 -6.33 1.58
C THR A 8 5.28 -6.02 1.39
N ALA A 9 4.93 -5.01 0.58
CA ALA A 9 3.53 -4.70 0.27
C ALA A 9 2.82 -5.88 -0.41
N GLN A 10 3.46 -6.50 -1.40
CA GLN A 10 2.93 -7.70 -2.07
C GLN A 10 2.66 -8.82 -1.06
N LYS A 11 3.66 -9.19 -0.24
CA LYS A 11 3.52 -10.32 0.69
C LYS A 11 2.49 -10.05 1.78
N MET A 12 2.37 -8.82 2.27
CA MET A 12 1.31 -8.46 3.21
C MET A 12 -0.08 -8.63 2.61
N ALA A 13 -0.29 -8.17 1.37
CA ALA A 13 -1.58 -8.26 0.68
C ALA A 13 -1.97 -9.71 0.39
N GLU A 14 -1.05 -10.50 -0.19
CA GLU A 14 -1.24 -11.92 -0.48
C GLU A 14 -1.59 -12.73 0.77
N GLN A 15 -0.84 -12.51 1.86
CA GLN A 15 -1.05 -13.24 3.11
C GLN A 15 -2.32 -12.81 3.83
N ALA A 16 -2.69 -11.53 3.79
CA ALA A 16 -3.97 -11.07 4.31
C ALA A 16 -5.13 -11.76 3.60
N ARG A 17 -5.16 -11.72 2.25
CA ARG A 17 -6.17 -12.40 1.43
C ARG A 17 -6.27 -13.89 1.76
N SER A 18 -5.14 -14.59 1.78
CA SER A 18 -5.08 -16.04 2.02
C SER A 18 -5.58 -16.42 3.42
N LYS A 19 -5.24 -15.65 4.45
CA LYS A 19 -5.64 -15.94 5.83
C LYS A 19 -7.10 -15.66 6.12
N THR A 20 -7.68 -14.65 5.46
CA THR A 20 -9.08 -14.28 5.66
C THR A 20 -10.03 -14.90 4.64
N GLN A 21 -9.49 -15.54 3.60
CA GLN A 21 -10.26 -16.09 2.46
C GLN A 21 -11.15 -15.01 1.80
N SER A 22 -10.69 -13.76 1.81
CA SER A 22 -11.41 -12.65 1.18
C SER A 22 -11.12 -12.59 -0.32
N ASP A 23 -12.01 -11.96 -1.09
CA ASP A 23 -11.79 -11.76 -2.53
C ASP A 23 -10.55 -10.89 -2.79
N PHE A 24 -10.38 -9.85 -1.96
CA PHE A 24 -9.28 -8.90 -2.01
C PHE A 24 -8.48 -8.90 -0.70
N GLY A 25 -7.16 -8.73 -0.81
CA GLY A 25 -6.27 -8.36 0.30
C GLY A 25 -5.56 -7.05 -0.02
N ILE A 26 -5.66 -6.07 0.88
CA ILE A 26 -5.00 -4.77 0.74
C ILE A 26 -3.87 -4.65 1.76
N SER A 27 -2.76 -4.02 1.38
CA SER A 27 -1.66 -3.70 2.28
C SER A 27 -1.18 -2.27 2.07
N LEU A 28 -0.67 -1.67 3.15
CA LEU A 28 -0.02 -0.37 3.12
C LEU A 28 1.23 -0.44 3.99
N THR A 29 2.39 -0.10 3.42
CA THR A 29 3.65 0.04 4.15
C THR A 29 4.42 1.24 3.63
N GLY A 30 4.94 2.08 4.53
CA GLY A 30 5.54 3.35 4.12
C GLY A 30 6.04 4.23 5.25
N VAL A 31 6.63 5.35 4.86
CA VAL A 31 7.22 6.35 5.76
C VAL A 31 6.21 7.47 6.01
N ALA A 32 5.48 7.39 7.11
CA ALA A 32 4.54 8.45 7.50
C ALA A 32 5.25 9.76 7.93
N GLY A 33 6.53 9.69 8.31
CA GLY A 33 7.31 10.80 8.86
C GLY A 33 7.22 10.93 10.39
N PRO A 34 7.90 11.93 10.98
CA PRO A 34 8.56 13.06 10.29
C PRO A 34 9.94 12.75 9.71
N ASP A 35 10.57 11.64 10.11
CA ASP A 35 11.91 11.27 9.66
C ASP A 35 11.87 10.25 8.51
N SER A 36 13.00 10.13 7.79
CA SER A 36 13.20 9.08 6.80
C SER A 36 13.34 7.70 7.46
N LEU A 37 13.07 6.65 6.70
CA LEU A 37 13.24 5.26 7.16
C LEU A 37 13.80 4.42 6.02
N GLU A 38 14.80 3.58 6.30
CA GLU A 38 15.44 2.69 5.31
C GLU A 38 15.92 3.43 4.04
N GLY A 39 16.30 4.71 4.16
CA GLY A 39 16.72 5.55 3.02
C GLY A 39 15.55 6.10 2.18
N HIS A 40 14.31 5.81 2.53
CA HIS A 40 13.12 6.36 1.88
C HIS A 40 12.70 7.70 2.50
N PRO A 41 12.38 8.72 1.68
CA PRO A 41 11.88 10.00 2.19
C PRO A 41 10.45 9.87 2.73
N VAL A 42 10.09 10.79 3.63
CA VAL A 42 8.73 10.95 4.15
C VAL A 42 7.71 11.02 3.01
N GLY A 43 6.59 10.32 3.18
CA GLY A 43 5.53 10.24 2.19
C GLY A 43 5.68 9.09 1.20
N THR A 44 6.79 8.34 1.23
CA THR A 44 6.93 7.12 0.43
C THR A 44 6.03 6.02 0.99
N VAL A 45 5.06 5.55 0.21
CA VAL A 45 4.17 4.44 0.60
C VAL A 45 4.04 3.45 -0.55
N PHE A 46 4.19 2.17 -0.26
CA PHE A 46 3.83 1.06 -1.13
C PHE A 46 2.47 0.50 -0.71
N ILE A 47 1.61 0.26 -1.69
CA ILE A 47 0.25 -0.23 -1.50
C ILE A 47 0.06 -1.46 -2.38
N GLY A 48 -0.18 -2.62 -1.76
CA GLY A 48 -0.41 -3.88 -2.46
C GLY A 48 -1.89 -4.25 -2.48
N LEU A 49 -2.39 -4.74 -3.62
CA LEU A 49 -3.71 -5.32 -3.79
C LEU A 49 -3.57 -6.73 -4.36
N ALA A 50 -3.88 -7.73 -3.55
CA ALA A 50 -3.97 -9.13 -3.97
C ALA A 50 -5.42 -9.48 -4.28
N GLN A 51 -5.64 -10.11 -5.42
CA GLN A 51 -6.94 -10.64 -5.87
C GLN A 51 -6.73 -11.97 -6.60
N ASP A 52 -7.78 -12.58 -7.12
CA ASP A 52 -7.67 -13.89 -7.76
C ASP A 52 -6.83 -13.88 -9.05
N GLN A 53 -6.89 -12.76 -9.78
CA GLN A 53 -6.14 -12.54 -11.03
C GLN A 53 -4.64 -12.25 -10.79
N GLY A 54 -4.21 -12.01 -9.55
CA GLY A 54 -2.82 -11.69 -9.21
C GLY A 54 -2.69 -10.61 -8.13
N THR A 55 -1.47 -10.11 -7.96
CA THR A 55 -1.17 -9.03 -7.01
C THR A 55 -0.57 -7.83 -7.73
N GLU A 56 -1.19 -6.66 -7.59
CA GLU A 56 -0.66 -5.38 -8.04
C GLU A 56 -0.02 -4.65 -6.85
N VAL A 57 1.09 -3.95 -7.08
CA VAL A 57 1.66 -3.03 -6.10
C VAL A 57 1.93 -1.68 -6.76
N ILE A 58 1.48 -0.62 -6.11
CA ILE A 58 1.79 0.76 -6.51
C ILE A 58 2.67 1.43 -5.47
N LYS A 59 3.52 2.35 -5.94
CA LYS A 59 4.29 3.26 -5.09
C LYS A 59 3.72 4.67 -5.23
N VAL A 60 3.42 5.31 -4.11
CA VAL A 60 2.99 6.71 -4.06
C VAL A 60 3.95 7.56 -3.24
N ASN A 61 4.05 8.85 -3.58
CA ASN A 61 4.81 9.84 -2.83
C ASN A 61 3.87 10.94 -2.36
N ILE A 62 3.71 11.06 -1.05
CA ILE A 62 2.83 12.00 -0.36
C ILE A 62 3.68 12.99 0.48
N GLY A 63 4.82 13.41 -0.07
CA GLY A 63 5.76 14.32 0.59
C GLY A 63 5.19 15.71 0.87
N GLY A 64 5.85 16.46 1.77
CA GLY A 64 5.44 17.83 2.13
C GLY A 64 4.16 17.91 2.98
N ARG A 65 3.76 16.79 3.59
CA ARG A 65 2.52 16.66 4.37
C ARG A 65 2.80 16.20 5.80
N SER A 66 1.83 16.46 6.68
CA SER A 66 1.89 15.98 8.06
C SER A 66 1.81 14.45 8.13
N ARG A 67 2.29 13.85 9.23
CA ARG A 67 2.15 12.41 9.46
C ARG A 67 0.70 11.92 9.38
N ALA A 68 -0.25 12.74 9.84
CA ALA A 68 -1.67 12.43 9.78
C ALA A 68 -2.18 12.43 8.32
N ASP A 69 -1.80 13.45 7.54
CA ASP A 69 -2.18 13.60 6.14
C ASP A 69 -1.61 12.48 5.28
N VAL A 70 -0.34 12.10 5.47
CA VAL A 70 0.28 10.99 4.73
C VAL A 70 -0.53 9.71 4.90
N ARG A 71 -0.92 9.38 6.14
CA ARG A 71 -1.72 8.19 6.43
C ARG A 71 -3.12 8.28 5.81
N HIS A 72 -3.78 9.43 5.93
CA HIS A 72 -5.12 9.62 5.39
C HIS A 72 -5.14 9.50 3.86
N ILE A 73 -4.21 10.16 3.18
CA ILE A 73 -4.10 10.13 1.71
C ILE A 73 -3.69 8.74 1.22
N ALA A 74 -2.80 8.04 1.94
CA ALA A 74 -2.44 6.66 1.61
C ALA A 74 -3.65 5.72 1.65
N VAL A 75 -4.54 5.87 2.63
CA VAL A 75 -5.82 5.13 2.68
C VAL A 75 -6.69 5.45 1.46
N MET A 76 -6.77 6.71 1.05
CA MET A 76 -7.52 7.08 -0.17
C MET A 76 -6.92 6.48 -1.45
N HIS A 77 -5.59 6.39 -1.55
CA HIS A 77 -4.94 5.68 -2.66
C HIS A 77 -5.28 4.19 -2.67
N ALA A 78 -5.30 3.55 -1.50
CA ALA A 78 -5.67 2.14 -1.38
C ALA A 78 -7.13 1.89 -1.79
N PHE A 79 -8.07 2.73 -1.34
CA PHE A 79 -9.46 2.66 -1.80
C PHE A 79 -9.59 2.90 -3.30
N ASN A 80 -8.84 3.84 -3.87
CA ASN A 80 -8.86 4.05 -5.32
C ASN A 80 -8.31 2.86 -6.11
N LEU A 81 -7.33 2.13 -5.56
CA LEU A 81 -6.82 0.90 -6.16
C LEU A 81 -7.90 -0.18 -6.20
N VAL A 82 -8.57 -0.43 -5.07
CA VAL A 82 -9.71 -1.37 -4.99
C VAL A 82 -10.84 -0.93 -5.93
N ARG A 83 -11.18 0.36 -5.96
CA ARG A 83 -12.22 0.90 -6.85
C ARG A 83 -11.91 0.62 -8.32
N LYS A 84 -10.65 0.76 -8.75
CA LYS A 84 -10.24 0.46 -10.13
C LYS A 84 -10.36 -1.02 -10.45
N ALA A 85 -9.90 -1.89 -9.54
CA ALA A 85 -10.04 -3.33 -9.72
C ALA A 85 -11.51 -3.74 -9.93
N LEU A 86 -12.41 -3.25 -9.07
CA LEU A 86 -13.85 -3.50 -9.16
C LEU A 86 -14.54 -2.97 -10.42
N LEU A 87 -13.94 -2.00 -11.11
CA LEU A 87 -14.49 -1.38 -12.34
C LEU A 87 -13.80 -1.87 -13.62
N SER A 88 -12.79 -2.72 -13.49
CA SER A 88 -12.05 -3.29 -14.60
C SER A 88 -12.52 -4.70 -14.95
N ASP A 89 -13.42 -5.27 -14.13
CA ASP A 89 -14.29 -6.40 -14.45
C ASP A 89 -15.56 -5.92 -15.20
#